data_AF-A0A1E2WIL0-F1
#
_entry.id   AF-A0A1E2WIL0-F1
#
_cell.length_a   1.000
_cell.length_b   1.000
_cell.length_c   1.000
_cell.angle_alpha   90.00
_cell.angle_beta   90.00
_cell.angle_gamma   90.00
#
_symmetry.space_group_name_H-M   'P 1'
#
loop_
_entity.id
_entity.type
_entity.pdbx_description
1 polymer ?
#
loop_
_entity_poly.entity_id
_entity_poly.type
_entity_poly.pdbx_seq_one_letter_code
_entity_poly.pdbx_strand_id
1 'polypeptide(L)'
;MEIARLVKILADYGLMNGYFTDKLNPILYLLPGNDDYTLGFRWVNDAHFGSDAIEITLSQCWGGLIMAQWRVDLLLLGLVLRQTQMFVAELESLDEVE
;
A
#
# COMPACT_ATOMS: atom_id res chain seq x y z
N MET A 1 5.46 10.06 -11.76
CA MET A 1 4.86 11.33 -11.28
C MET A 1 3.70 11.07 -10.32
N GLU A 2 2.83 10.09 -10.62
CA GLU A 2 1.65 9.78 -9.80
C GLU A 2 1.94 9.06 -8.48
N ILE A 3 2.86 8.09 -8.46
CA ILE A 3 3.33 7.46 -7.20
C ILE A 3 3.91 8.50 -6.25
N ALA A 4 4.75 9.43 -6.73
CA ALA A 4 5.31 10.49 -5.89
C ALA A 4 4.24 11.42 -5.30
N ARG A 5 3.16 11.67 -6.06
CA ARG A 5 2.01 12.44 -5.58
C ARG A 5 1.23 11.67 -4.51
N LEU A 6 0.99 10.38 -4.71
CA LEU A 6 0.36 9.51 -3.72
C LEU A 6 1.20 9.45 -2.43
N VAL A 7 2.49 9.19 -2.54
CA VAL A 7 3.45 9.18 -1.42
C VAL A 7 3.40 10.50 -0.65
N LYS A 8 3.36 11.63 -1.37
CA LYS A 8 3.21 12.94 -0.74
C LYS A 8 1.88 13.08 0.01
N ILE A 9 0.76 12.66 -0.57
CA ILE A 9 -0.56 12.67 0.10
C ILE A 9 -0.50 11.82 1.38
N LEU A 10 0.03 10.60 1.30
CA LEU A 10 0.15 9.72 2.45
C LEU A 10 1.02 10.33 3.56
N ALA A 11 2.14 10.97 3.20
CA ALA A 11 3.02 11.64 4.15
C ALA A 11 2.38 12.90 4.78
N ASP A 12 1.75 13.76 3.97
CA ASP A 12 1.09 14.99 4.43
C ASP A 12 -0.01 14.72 5.47
N TYR A 13 -0.66 13.55 5.38
CA TYR A 13 -1.73 13.10 6.27
C TYR A 13 -1.28 12.19 7.41
N GLY A 14 0.02 11.97 7.57
CA GLY A 14 0.57 11.11 8.63
C GLY A 14 0.19 9.63 8.46
N LEU A 15 -0.16 9.22 7.24
CA LEU A 15 -0.54 7.86 6.90
C LEU A 15 0.67 6.99 6.51
N MET A 16 1.84 7.60 6.28
CA MET A 16 3.13 6.90 6.23
C MET A 16 3.90 7.12 7.53
N ASN A 17 4.28 6.02 8.19
CA ASN A 17 5.22 5.99 9.31
C ASN A 17 6.52 5.27 8.87
N GLY A 18 7.50 5.15 9.77
CA GLY A 18 8.78 4.47 9.48
C GLY A 18 8.60 3.06 8.90
N TYR A 19 7.59 2.33 9.38
CA TYR A 19 7.24 0.99 8.88
C TYR A 19 6.82 0.99 7.39
N PHE A 20 6.10 2.02 6.94
CA PHE A 20 5.76 2.18 5.52
C PHE A 20 6.99 2.44 4.65
N THR A 21 7.87 3.35 5.08
CA THR A 21 9.07 3.68 4.30
C THR A 21 10.03 2.51 4.17
N ASP A 22 10.05 1.59 5.13
CA ASP A 22 11.04 0.52 5.17
C ASP A 22 10.50 -0.81 4.61
N LYS A 23 9.23 -1.15 4.87
CA LYS A 23 8.67 -2.48 4.54
C LYS A 23 7.51 -2.48 3.55
N LEU A 24 6.76 -1.38 3.41
CA LEU A 24 5.54 -1.33 2.62
C LEU A 24 5.58 -0.24 1.54
N ASN A 25 5.84 -0.65 0.30
CA ASN A 25 5.95 0.26 -0.82
C ASN A 25 4.61 0.41 -1.56
N PRO A 26 4.05 1.63 -1.68
CA PRO A 26 2.86 1.84 -2.50
C PRO A 26 3.19 1.63 -3.98
N ILE A 27 2.28 0.97 -4.69
CA ILE A 27 2.38 0.71 -6.12
C ILE A 27 1.09 1.12 -6.83
N LEU A 28 1.24 1.62 -8.05
CA LEU A 28 0.14 1.92 -8.96
C LEU A 28 0.36 1.14 -10.25
N TYR A 29 -0.66 0.43 -10.70
CA TYR A 29 -0.62 -0.27 -11.99
C TYR A 29 -1.97 -0.24 -12.69
N LEU A 30 -1.92 -0.33 -14.02
CA LEU A 30 -3.11 -0.42 -14.87
C LEU A 30 -3.44 -1.89 -15.10
N LEU A 31 -4.63 -2.30 -14.67
CA LEU A 31 -5.14 -3.63 -15.01
C LEU A 31 -5.69 -3.63 -16.44
N PRO A 32 -5.51 -4.71 -17.21
CA PRO A 32 -6.08 -4.83 -18.55
C PRO A 32 -7.61 -4.61 -18.51
N GLY A 33 -8.11 -3.69 -19.34
CA GLY A 33 -9.53 -3.35 -19.40
C GLY A 33 -10.01 -2.35 -18.33
N ASN A 34 -9.09 -1.68 -17.64
CA ASN A 34 -9.41 -0.66 -16.64
C ASN A 34 -8.83 0.71 -17.04
N ASP A 35 -9.64 1.75 -16.95
CA ASP A 35 -9.26 3.12 -17.32
C ASP A 35 -8.55 3.88 -16.19
N ASP A 36 -8.45 3.27 -15.01
CA ASP A 36 -7.84 3.84 -13.82
C ASP A 36 -6.73 2.95 -13.24
N TYR A 37 -5.83 3.58 -12.50
CA TYR A 37 -4.81 2.90 -11.71
C TYR A 37 -5.44 2.14 -10.56
N THR A 38 -4.99 0.92 -10.34
CA THR A 38 -5.27 0.16 -9.12
C THR A 38 -4.17 0.46 -8.10
N LEU A 39 -4.58 0.80 -6.87
CA LEU A 39 -3.68 0.96 -5.74
C LEU A 39 -3.39 -0.39 -5.09
N GLY A 40 -2.11 -0.73 -4.99
CA GLY A 40 -1.62 -1.84 -4.19
C GLY A 40 -0.52 -1.40 -3.22
N PHE A 41 -0.24 -2.26 -2.25
CA PHE A 41 0.91 -2.14 -1.36
C PHE A 41 1.76 -3.39 -1.46
N ARG A 42 3.05 -3.20 -1.72
CA ARG A 42 4.03 -4.27 -1.80
C ARG A 42 4.78 -4.37 -0.49
N TRP A 43 4.64 -5.49 0.19
CA TRP A 43 5.50 -5.84 1.31
C TRP A 43 6.78 -6.50 0.81
N VAL A 44 7.92 -6.12 1.40
CA VAL A 44 9.23 -6.75 1.15
C VAL A 44 9.66 -7.45 2.43
N ASN A 45 9.77 -8.78 2.39
CA ASN A 45 10.28 -9.56 3.52
C ASN A 45 11.81 -9.65 3.43
N ASP A 46 12.52 -8.99 4.35
CA ASP A 46 13.98 -9.02 4.42
C ASP A 46 14.53 -10.32 5.04
N ALA A 47 13.68 -11.11 5.72
CA ALA A 47 14.11 -12.33 6.42
C ALA A 47 14.43 -13.50 5.48
N HIS A 48 13.85 -13.49 4.27
CA HIS A 48 14.09 -14.52 3.26
C HIS A 48 14.96 -13.94 2.15
N PHE A 49 16.23 -14.37 2.08
CA PHE A 49 17.15 -14.06 0.98
C PHE A 49 16.59 -14.62 -0.35
N GLY A 50 15.66 -13.90 -0.98
CA GLY A 50 14.99 -14.37 -2.18
C GLY A 50 13.69 -13.65 -2.55
N SER A 51 13.67 -12.32 -2.59
CA SER A 51 12.69 -11.50 -3.34
C SER A 51 11.18 -11.84 -3.23
N ASP A 52 10.72 -12.46 -2.15
CA ASP A 52 9.29 -12.73 -1.97
C ASP A 52 8.58 -11.44 -1.58
N ALA A 53 8.14 -10.72 -2.60
CA ALA A 53 7.34 -9.52 -2.46
C ALA A 53 5.86 -9.90 -2.52
N ILE A 54 5.17 -9.81 -1.38
CA ILE A 54 3.71 -10.00 -1.36
C ILE A 54 3.05 -8.70 -1.76
N GLU A 55 2.22 -8.78 -2.80
CA GLU A 55 1.39 -7.68 -3.23
C GLU A 55 0.00 -7.77 -2.62
N ILE A 56 -0.36 -6.75 -1.84
CA ILE A 56 -1.68 -6.61 -1.24
C ILE A 56 -2.43 -5.58 -2.07
N THR A 57 -3.26 -6.08 -2.98
CA THR A 57 -4.11 -5.28 -3.85
C THR A 57 -5.49 -5.15 -3.26
N LEU A 58 -5.98 -3.93 -3.18
CA LEU A 58 -7.35 -3.69 -2.78
C LEU A 58 -8.21 -3.56 -4.02
N SER A 59 -9.07 -4.55 -4.21
CA SER A 59 -10.02 -4.61 -5.30
C SER A 59 -10.86 -3.32 -5.30
N GLN A 60 -10.93 -2.63 -6.45
CA GLN A 60 -11.69 -1.38 -6.61
C GLN A 60 -11.15 -0.18 -5.80
N CYS A 61 -9.86 -0.17 -5.47
CA CYS A 61 -9.18 1.02 -4.93
C CYS A 61 -8.59 1.84 -6.09
N TRP A 62 -9.40 2.75 -6.61
CA TRP A 62 -9.16 3.55 -7.82
C TRP A 62 -8.14 4.68 -7.53
N GLY A 63 -6.87 4.44 -7.84
CA GLY A 63 -5.75 5.31 -7.53
C GLY A 63 -5.88 6.71 -8.15
N GLY A 64 -6.35 6.82 -9.40
CA GLY A 64 -6.61 8.10 -10.05
C GLY A 64 -7.75 8.86 -9.39
N LEU A 65 -8.84 8.17 -9.02
CA LEU A 65 -9.94 8.76 -8.27
C LEU A 65 -9.48 9.29 -6.90
N ILE A 66 -8.71 8.49 -6.14
CA ILE A 66 -8.11 8.89 -4.87
C ILE A 66 -7.22 10.12 -5.07
N MET A 67 -6.37 10.14 -6.10
CA MET A 67 -5.50 11.30 -6.36
C MET A 67 -6.29 12.56 -6.76
N ALA A 68 -7.45 12.41 -7.41
CA ALA A 68 -8.32 13.49 -7.85
C ALA A 68 -9.25 14.01 -6.74
N GLN A 69 -9.71 13.16 -5.83
CA GLN A 69 -10.74 13.46 -4.81
C GLN A 69 -10.32 13.13 -3.37
N TRP A 70 -9.00 13.11 -3.11
CA TRP A 70 -8.39 12.62 -1.87
C TRP A 70 -9.03 13.08 -0.55
N ARG A 71 -9.64 14.27 -0.46
CA ARG A 71 -10.27 14.76 0.78
C ARG A 71 -11.41 13.89 1.32
N VAL A 72 -12.14 13.19 0.44
CA VAL A 72 -13.26 12.31 0.84
C VAL A 72 -12.76 10.88 1.11
N ASP A 73 -11.70 10.46 0.41
CA ASP A 73 -11.21 9.07 0.44
C ASP A 73 -10.08 8.83 1.46
N LEU A 74 -9.67 9.83 2.24
CA LEU A 74 -8.63 9.68 3.27
C LEU A 74 -8.99 8.66 4.36
N LEU A 75 -10.26 8.56 4.75
CA LEU A 75 -10.71 7.57 5.73
C LEU A 75 -10.62 6.15 5.18
N LEU A 76 -11.02 5.97 3.91
CA LEU A 76 -10.93 4.68 3.24
C LEU A 76 -9.46 4.27 3.04
N LEU A 77 -8.63 5.21 2.59
CA LEU A 77 -7.19 5.03 2.44
C LEU A 77 -6.53 4.68 3.78
N GLY A 78 -6.89 5.37 4.86
CA GLY A 78 -6.41 5.05 6.21
C GLY A 78 -6.85 3.67 6.71
N LEU A 79 -8.09 3.24 6.44
CA LEU A 79 -8.58 1.90 6.80
C LEU A 79 -7.82 0.81 6.05
N VAL A 80 -7.67 1.01 4.74
CA VAL A 80 -6.90 0.17 3.82
C VAL A 80 -5.48 -0.04 4.33
N LEU A 81 -4.77 1.06 4.62
CA LEU A 81 -3.39 1.03 5.09
C LEU A 81 -3.29 0.27 6.41
N ARG A 82 -4.24 0.49 7.33
CA ARG A 82 -4.27 -0.19 8.63
C ARG A 82 -4.51 -1.70 8.48
N GLN A 83 -5.37 -2.12 7.56
CA GLN A 83 -5.61 -3.54 7.29
C GLN A 83 -4.37 -4.20 6.68
N THR A 84 -3.72 -3.54 5.72
CA THR A 84 -2.44 -4.01 5.16
C THR A 84 -1.39 -4.16 6.26
N GLN A 85 -1.28 -3.18 7.17
CA GLN A 85 -0.35 -3.26 8.30
C GLN A 85 -0.64 -4.45 9.24
N MET A 86 -1.91 -4.65 9.59
CA MET A 86 -2.30 -5.78 10.45
C MET A 86 -1.94 -7.12 9.82
N PHE A 87 -2.21 -7.27 8.52
CA PHE A 87 -1.91 -8.50 7.79
C PHE A 87 -0.40 -8.79 7.75
N VAL A 88 0.42 -7.76 7.48
CA VAL A 88 1.88 -7.92 7.45
C VAL A 88 2.42 -8.25 8.83
N ALA A 89 1.95 -7.57 9.88
CA ALA A 89 2.38 -7.86 11.25
C ALA A 89 2.01 -9.29 11.68
N GLU A 90 0.86 -9.81 11.24
CA GLU A 90 0.48 -11.20 11.47
C GLU A 90 1.42 -12.17 10.75
N LEU A 91 1.75 -11.92 9.47
CA LEU A 91 2.72 -12.74 8.73
C LEU A 91 4.11 -12.72 9.36
N GLU A 92 4.62 -11.55 9.75
CA GLU A 92 5.92 -11.42 10.40
C GLU A 92 5.96 -12.18 11.73
N SER A 93 4.84 -12.21 12.48
CA SER A 93 4.76 -12.97 13.73
C SER A 93 4.72 -14.49 13.51
N LEU A 94 4.28 -14.96 12.35
CA LEU A 94 4.32 -16.38 11.99
C LEU A 94 5.75 -16.81 11.64
N ASP A 95 6.48 -15.98 10.91
CA ASP A 95 7.89 -16.20 10.57
C ASP A 95 8.79 -16.31 11.80
N GLU A 96 8.50 -15.59 12.90
CA GLU A 96 9.29 -15.65 14.14
C GLU A 96 9.07 -16.94 14.97
N VAL A 97 8.04 -17.72 14.65
CA VAL A 97 7.65 -18.93 15.39
C VAL A 97 8.20 -20.22 14.75
N GLU A 98 8.63 -20.15 13.49
CA GLU A 98 9.34 -21.24 12.77
C GLU A 98 10.84 -21.28 13.09
#